data_AF-A0AAN0K3Q9-F1
#
_entry.id   AF-A0AAN0K3Q9-F1
#
_cell.length_a   1.000
_cell.length_b   1.000
_cell.length_c   1.000
_cell.angle_alpha   90.00
_cell.angle_beta   90.00
_cell.angle_gamma   90.00
#
_symmetry.space_group_name_H-M   'P 1'
#
loop_
_entity.id
_entity.type
_entity.pdbx_description
1 polymer ?
#
loop_
_entity_poly.entity_id
_entity_poly.type
_entity_poly.pdbx_seq_one_letter_code
_entity_poly.pdbx_strand_id
1 'polypeptide(L)'
;MTENVDIPKIKEIKTRSNVERASLFLSLIKQDSVLLDQLRKKEHAIRWYDDGVQLTSPSLIQCQEVVSLLTSNHRSIRIIKSSPDVVCDLLPVLLENENMRSLTIRDTQLTQDCISSLCNLLANNKSLEDLYLCNCSIDDKAVTDVITVLLQNNTLKELSFQKNTLVTSAISQNLSELIKNLILEVLDLAGTSISSDGILLILQSLLVNTKMKLYLHIDDKDVCTEYCDYNIIKDRVFFY
;
A
#
# COMPACT_ATOMS: atom_id res chain seq x y z
N MET A 1 4.89 -17.30 34.68
CA MET A 1 5.86 -18.22 34.08
C MET A 1 5.48 -18.39 32.63
N THR A 2 6.18 -17.67 31.75
CA THR A 2 6.01 -17.71 30.30
C THR A 2 6.65 -19.00 29.80
N GLU A 3 5.84 -20.01 29.49
CA GLU A 3 6.34 -21.17 28.77
C GLU A 3 6.76 -20.72 27.37
N ASN A 4 8.07 -20.82 27.14
CA ASN A 4 8.69 -20.65 25.85
C ASN A 4 7.99 -21.56 24.83
N VAL A 5 7.29 -20.96 23.89
CA VAL A 5 6.91 -21.66 22.66
C VAL A 5 8.21 -22.10 21.99
N ASP A 6 8.40 -23.41 21.95
CA ASP A 6 9.60 -24.08 21.45
C ASP A 6 10.04 -23.55 20.07
N ILE A 7 11.09 -22.72 20.10
CA ILE A 7 11.81 -22.14 18.97
C ILE A 7 12.29 -23.18 17.90
N PRO A 8 12.47 -24.49 18.19
CA PRO A 8 12.79 -25.48 17.15
C PRO A 8 11.71 -25.68 16.09
N LYS A 9 10.41 -25.58 16.44
CA LYS A 9 9.30 -25.91 15.51
C LYS A 9 9.10 -24.87 14.41
N ILE A 10 9.44 -23.60 14.67
CA ILE A 10 9.28 -22.50 13.69
C ILE A 10 10.34 -22.57 12.58
N LYS A 11 11.56 -23.03 12.88
CA LYS A 11 12.61 -23.23 11.87
C LYS A 11 12.28 -24.37 10.91
N GLU A 12 11.62 -25.41 11.41
CA GLU A 12 11.20 -26.57 10.62
C GLU A 12 10.01 -26.28 9.68
N ILE A 13 9.18 -25.28 10.01
CA ILE A 13 8.06 -24.83 9.18
C ILE A 13 8.57 -24.11 7.92
N LYS A 14 9.67 -23.35 8.01
CA LYS A 14 10.24 -22.60 6.88
C LYS A 14 10.82 -23.47 5.75
N THR A 15 11.03 -24.77 5.96
CA THR A 15 11.56 -25.69 4.93
C THR A 15 10.47 -26.54 4.26
N ARG A 16 9.23 -26.48 4.74
CA ARG A 16 8.12 -27.34 4.28
C ARG A 16 7.23 -26.68 3.22
N SER A 17 6.47 -27.49 2.49
CA SER A 17 5.52 -27.03 1.48
C SER A 17 4.35 -26.25 2.11
N ASN A 18 3.73 -25.34 1.37
CA ASN A 18 2.66 -24.46 1.89
C ASN A 18 1.47 -25.25 2.48
N VAL A 19 1.15 -26.43 1.93
CA VAL A 19 0.06 -27.31 2.41
C VAL A 19 0.38 -27.90 3.78
N GLU A 20 1.64 -28.26 4.03
CA GLU A 20 2.09 -28.80 5.31
C GLU A 20 2.16 -27.72 6.39
N ARG A 21 2.54 -26.49 6.03
CA ARG A 21 2.53 -25.33 6.95
C ARG A 21 1.12 -25.04 7.44
N ALA A 22 0.16 -24.95 6.52
CA ALA A 22 -1.25 -24.73 6.83
C ALA A 22 -1.82 -25.84 7.74
N SER A 23 -1.50 -27.10 7.43
CA SER A 23 -1.96 -28.25 8.21
C SER A 23 -1.38 -28.27 9.63
N LEU A 24 -0.09 -27.95 9.79
CA LEU A 24 0.55 -27.87 11.11
C LEU A 24 -0.02 -26.71 11.94
N PHE A 25 -0.20 -25.55 11.32
CA PHE A 25 -0.78 -24.35 11.94
C PHE A 25 -2.22 -24.63 12.43
N LEU A 26 -3.06 -25.25 11.59
CA LEU A 26 -4.41 -25.71 11.96
C LEU A 26 -4.39 -26.73 13.11
N SER A 27 -3.40 -27.62 13.18
CA SER A 27 -3.27 -28.60 14.26
C SER A 27 -2.92 -27.94 15.61
N LEU A 28 -2.05 -26.93 15.59
CA LEU A 28 -1.61 -26.17 16.76
C LEU A 28 -2.75 -25.29 17.31
N ILE A 29 -3.48 -24.63 16.42
CA ILE A 29 -4.64 -23.79 16.79
C ILE A 29 -5.75 -24.64 17.41
N LYS A 30 -6.02 -25.84 16.87
CA LYS A 30 -7.07 -26.72 17.40
C LYS A 30 -6.80 -27.18 18.85
N GLN A 31 -5.57 -27.10 19.32
CA GLN A 31 -5.19 -27.47 20.68
C GLN A 31 -5.37 -26.33 21.70
N ASP A 32 -5.58 -25.09 21.25
CA ASP A 32 -5.73 -23.92 22.13
C ASP A 32 -7.14 -23.32 22.03
N SER A 33 -7.96 -23.60 23.04
CA SER A 33 -9.35 -23.14 23.13
C SER A 33 -9.52 -21.62 23.20
N VAL A 34 -8.54 -20.88 23.74
CA VAL A 34 -8.58 -19.42 23.84
C VAL A 34 -8.29 -18.81 22.46
N LEU A 35 -7.34 -19.40 21.74
CA LEU A 35 -6.97 -19.04 20.38
C LEU A 35 -8.11 -19.32 19.38
N LEU A 36 -8.80 -20.46 19.53
CA LEU A 36 -10.02 -20.79 18.79
C LEU A 36 -11.15 -19.80 19.06
N ASP A 37 -11.36 -19.37 20.31
CA ASP A 37 -12.39 -18.39 20.66
C ASP A 37 -12.03 -16.96 20.17
N GLN A 38 -10.74 -16.61 20.10
CA GLN A 38 -10.27 -15.38 19.46
C GLN A 38 -10.49 -15.38 17.94
N LEU A 39 -10.27 -16.52 17.28
CA LEU A 39 -10.56 -16.71 15.85
C LEU A 39 -12.07 -16.62 15.57
N ARG A 40 -12.90 -17.26 16.42
CA ARG A 40 -14.37 -17.21 16.33
C ARG A 40 -14.95 -15.81 16.54
N LYS A 41 -14.32 -14.96 17.38
CA LYS A 41 -14.78 -13.58 17.61
C LYS A 41 -14.51 -12.62 16.43
N LYS A 42 -13.71 -13.01 15.44
CA LYS A 42 -13.34 -12.18 14.27
C LYS A 42 -13.52 -12.92 12.93
N GLU A 43 -14.65 -13.61 12.76
CA GLU A 43 -14.99 -14.38 11.53
C GLU A 43 -14.92 -13.58 10.21
N HIS A 44 -14.77 -12.24 10.25
CA HIS A 44 -14.85 -11.38 9.07
C HIS A 44 -13.58 -10.55 8.82
N ALA A 45 -12.49 -10.80 9.55
CA ALA A 45 -11.27 -10.00 9.43
C ALA A 45 -10.43 -10.35 8.19
N ILE A 46 -10.54 -11.56 7.66
CA ILE A 46 -9.83 -11.97 6.43
C ILE A 46 -10.87 -12.31 5.35
N ARG A 47 -10.66 -11.79 4.14
CA ARG A 47 -11.41 -12.17 2.94
C ARG A 47 -10.44 -12.57 1.85
N TRP A 48 -10.57 -13.80 1.37
CA TRP A 48 -9.81 -14.32 0.25
C TRP A 48 -10.56 -14.07 -1.06
N TYR A 49 -9.80 -13.75 -2.09
CA TYR A 49 -10.21 -13.62 -3.48
C TYR A 49 -9.30 -14.52 -4.33
N ASP A 50 -9.69 -14.80 -5.57
CA ASP A 50 -8.94 -15.70 -6.45
C ASP A 50 -7.47 -15.23 -6.66
N ASP A 51 -7.25 -13.92 -6.66
CA ASP A 51 -5.94 -13.29 -6.91
C ASP A 51 -5.41 -12.50 -5.70
N GLY A 52 -6.04 -12.59 -4.53
CA GLY A 52 -5.69 -11.66 -3.46
C GLY A 52 -6.36 -11.87 -2.10
N VAL A 53 -5.95 -11.04 -1.16
CA VAL A 53 -6.41 -11.13 0.24
C VAL A 53 -6.68 -9.74 0.78
N GLN A 54 -7.80 -9.60 1.48
CA GLN A 54 -8.09 -8.43 2.29
C GLN A 54 -8.06 -8.78 3.76
N LEU A 55 -7.28 -8.03 4.52
CA LEU A 55 -7.23 -8.04 5.97
C LEU A 55 -7.90 -6.76 6.50
N THR A 56 -8.91 -6.90 7.35
CA THR A 56 -9.65 -5.80 7.97
C THR A 56 -9.56 -5.94 9.49
N SER A 57 -8.77 -5.08 10.12
CA SER A 57 -8.47 -5.13 11.56
C SER A 57 -8.06 -6.55 12.04
N PRO A 58 -7.11 -7.23 11.35
CA PRO A 58 -6.72 -8.59 11.68
C PRO A 58 -6.05 -8.66 13.07
N SER A 59 -6.12 -9.82 13.70
CA SER A 59 -5.23 -10.16 14.83
C SER A 59 -3.87 -10.64 14.32
N LEU A 60 -2.86 -10.68 15.19
CA LEU A 60 -1.54 -11.22 14.85
C LEU A 60 -1.61 -12.68 14.34
N ILE A 61 -2.46 -13.51 14.96
CA ILE A 61 -2.67 -14.90 14.55
C ILE A 61 -3.24 -14.96 13.13
N GLN A 62 -4.20 -14.09 12.82
CA GLN A 62 -4.78 -13.98 11.48
C GLN A 62 -3.76 -13.50 10.45
N CYS A 63 -2.85 -12.60 10.81
CA CYS A 63 -1.73 -12.23 9.95
C CYS A 63 -0.80 -13.42 9.67
N GLN A 64 -0.47 -14.21 10.70
CA GLN A 64 0.35 -15.42 10.56
C GLN A 64 -0.33 -16.47 9.68
N GLU A 65 -1.64 -16.65 9.84
CA GLU A 65 -2.47 -17.51 8.99
C GLU A 65 -2.33 -17.10 7.52
N VAL A 66 -2.58 -15.82 7.21
CA VAL A 66 -2.46 -15.29 5.85
C VAL A 66 -1.06 -15.54 5.31
N VAL A 67 -0.02 -15.16 6.05
CA VAL A 67 1.38 -15.39 5.65
C VAL A 67 1.67 -16.86 5.32
N SER A 68 1.09 -17.80 6.08
CA SER A 68 1.27 -19.23 5.83
C SER A 68 0.53 -19.76 4.59
N LEU A 69 -0.53 -19.06 4.18
CA LEU A 69 -1.41 -19.44 3.07
C LEU A 69 -1.13 -18.65 1.78
N LEU A 70 -0.33 -17.59 1.83
CA LEU A 70 0.07 -16.84 0.64
C LEU A 70 0.82 -17.74 -0.35
N THR A 71 0.60 -17.46 -1.63
CA THR A 71 1.17 -18.21 -2.76
C THR A 71 1.51 -17.21 -3.86
N SER A 72 2.14 -17.68 -4.94
CA SER A 72 2.40 -16.88 -6.14
C SER A 72 1.13 -16.43 -6.87
N ASN A 73 -0.02 -17.03 -6.60
CA ASN A 73 -1.30 -16.62 -7.19
C ASN A 73 -1.90 -15.38 -6.53
N HIS A 74 -1.54 -15.12 -5.26
CA HIS A 74 -2.02 -13.94 -4.54
C HIS A 74 -1.15 -12.74 -4.92
N ARG A 75 -1.67 -11.90 -5.82
CA ARG A 75 -1.00 -10.73 -6.40
C ARG A 75 -1.54 -9.40 -5.89
N SER A 76 -2.69 -9.40 -5.21
CA SER A 76 -3.29 -8.20 -4.62
C SER A 76 -3.51 -8.38 -3.12
N ILE A 77 -2.97 -7.47 -2.31
CA ILE A 77 -3.15 -7.49 -0.86
C ILE A 77 -3.71 -6.15 -0.40
N ARG A 78 -4.76 -6.21 0.42
CA ARG A 78 -5.39 -5.04 1.03
C ARG A 78 -5.36 -5.13 2.54
N ILE A 79 -4.73 -4.18 3.20
CA ILE A 79 -4.69 -4.05 4.66
C ILE A 79 -5.53 -2.83 5.05
N ILE A 80 -6.60 -3.04 5.80
CA ILE A 80 -7.61 -2.03 6.11
C ILE A 80 -7.81 -1.93 7.62
N LYS A 81 -7.89 -0.71 8.16
CA LYS A 81 -8.20 -0.46 9.60
C LYS A 81 -7.32 -1.28 10.54
N SER A 82 -6.03 -1.34 10.26
CA SER A 82 -5.05 -2.16 10.99
C SER A 82 -4.17 -1.28 11.89
N SER A 83 -3.33 -1.90 12.72
CA SER A 83 -2.26 -1.17 13.41
C SER A 83 -1.05 -0.98 12.49
N PRO A 84 -0.21 0.05 12.71
CA PRO A 84 1.06 0.18 12.01
C PRO A 84 1.93 -1.07 12.16
N ASP A 85 1.98 -1.67 13.35
CA ASP A 85 2.79 -2.88 13.61
C ASP A 85 2.43 -4.02 12.65
N VAL A 86 1.12 -4.26 12.44
CA VAL A 86 0.65 -5.28 11.49
C VAL A 86 1.14 -4.99 10.09
N VAL A 87 1.12 -3.72 9.66
CA VAL A 87 1.63 -3.36 8.33
C VAL A 87 3.13 -3.62 8.26
N CYS A 88 3.90 -3.11 9.23
CA CYS A 88 5.35 -3.21 9.19
C CYS A 88 5.84 -4.67 9.27
N ASP A 89 5.14 -5.53 10.02
CA ASP A 89 5.44 -6.96 10.10
C ASP A 89 5.15 -7.70 8.79
N LEU A 90 4.09 -7.29 8.07
CA LEU A 90 3.70 -7.93 6.82
C LEU A 90 4.52 -7.44 5.63
N LEU A 91 4.95 -6.18 5.60
CA LEU A 91 5.64 -5.56 4.47
C LEU A 91 6.79 -6.41 3.90
N PRO A 92 7.74 -6.95 4.69
CA PRO A 92 8.83 -7.76 4.15
C PRO A 92 8.32 -9.00 3.41
N VAL A 93 7.38 -9.74 4.01
CA VAL A 93 6.83 -10.96 3.41
C VAL A 93 6.06 -10.65 2.12
N LEU A 94 5.33 -9.53 2.11
CA LEU A 94 4.52 -9.14 0.95
C LEU A 94 5.39 -8.62 -0.22
N LEU A 95 6.43 -7.84 0.07
CA LEU A 95 7.26 -7.21 -0.95
C LEU A 95 8.46 -8.06 -1.40
N GLU A 96 8.80 -9.12 -0.67
CA GLU A 96 9.70 -10.19 -1.15
C GLU A 96 8.99 -11.14 -2.13
N ASN A 97 7.66 -11.13 -2.17
CA ASN A 97 6.91 -11.94 -3.13
C ASN A 97 7.02 -11.34 -4.55
N GLU A 98 7.76 -12.02 -5.42
CA GLU A 98 7.98 -11.63 -6.82
C GLU A 98 6.70 -11.59 -7.69
N ASN A 99 5.60 -12.18 -7.21
CA ASN A 99 4.31 -12.15 -7.89
C ASN A 99 3.36 -11.08 -7.36
N MET A 100 3.72 -10.40 -6.26
CA MET A 100 2.90 -9.30 -5.75
C MET A 100 2.85 -8.17 -6.79
N ARG A 101 1.65 -7.65 -7.05
CA ARG A 101 1.39 -6.60 -8.04
C ARG A 101 0.75 -5.39 -7.40
N SER A 102 -0.16 -5.58 -6.46
CA SER A 102 -0.94 -4.50 -5.87
C SER A 102 -0.93 -4.57 -4.35
N LEU A 103 -0.54 -3.48 -3.70
CA LEU A 103 -0.59 -3.30 -2.26
C LEU A 103 -1.46 -2.09 -1.92
N THR A 104 -2.56 -2.34 -1.22
CA THR A 104 -3.39 -1.29 -0.63
C THR A 104 -3.25 -1.29 0.88
N ILE A 105 -2.92 -0.15 1.46
CA ILE A 105 -3.04 0.11 2.89
C ILE A 105 -4.08 1.24 3.04
N ARG A 106 -5.13 0.99 3.80
CA ARG A 106 -6.23 1.94 3.98
C ARG A 106 -6.64 2.11 5.44
N ASP A 107 -7.00 3.33 5.81
CA ASP A 107 -7.50 3.66 7.16
C ASP A 107 -6.57 3.16 8.28
N THR A 108 -5.25 3.22 8.05
CA THR A 108 -4.23 2.67 8.94
C THR A 108 -3.14 3.70 9.12
N GLN A 109 -3.00 4.26 10.33
CA GLN A 109 -1.98 5.25 10.62
C GLN A 109 -0.59 4.63 10.48
N LEU A 110 0.20 5.11 9.51
CA LEU A 110 1.56 4.64 9.30
C LEU A 110 2.55 5.51 10.06
N THR A 111 3.45 4.86 10.79
CA THR A 111 4.59 5.55 11.42
C THR A 111 5.67 5.83 10.39
N GLN A 112 6.53 6.81 10.68
CA GLN A 112 7.68 7.11 9.82
C GLN A 112 8.60 5.89 9.65
N ASP A 113 8.76 5.05 10.68
CA ASP A 113 9.56 3.82 10.58
C ASP A 113 8.95 2.83 9.59
N CYS A 114 7.62 2.72 9.56
CA CYS A 114 6.93 1.88 8.57
C CYS A 114 7.15 2.38 7.14
N ILE A 115 7.10 3.71 6.94
CA ILE A 115 7.39 4.33 5.65
C ILE A 115 8.84 4.09 5.23
N SER A 116 9.80 4.26 6.15
CA SER A 116 11.21 3.98 5.86
C SER A 116 11.44 2.51 5.50
N SER A 117 10.78 1.57 6.18
CA SER A 117 10.80 0.14 5.83
C SER A 117 10.24 -0.10 4.43
N LEU A 118 9.07 0.48 4.13
CA LEU A 118 8.44 0.41 2.81
C LEU A 118 9.38 0.92 1.71
N CYS A 119 9.98 2.10 1.90
CA CYS A 119 10.94 2.69 0.97
C CYS A 119 12.14 1.77 0.69
N ASN A 120 12.73 1.17 1.74
CA ASN A 120 13.84 0.24 1.59
C ASN A 120 13.47 -1.00 0.76
N LEU A 121 12.26 -1.53 0.96
CA LEU A 121 11.75 -2.67 0.20
C LEU A 121 11.44 -2.29 -1.26
N LEU A 122 10.82 -1.13 -1.49
CA LEU A 122 10.47 -0.63 -2.82
C LEU A 122 11.69 -0.34 -3.70
N ALA A 123 12.82 0.07 -3.13
CA ALA A 123 14.03 0.40 -3.88
C ALA A 123 14.53 -0.78 -4.74
N ASN A 124 14.38 -2.01 -4.24
CA ASN A 124 14.81 -3.22 -4.92
C ASN A 124 13.65 -4.06 -5.46
N ASN A 125 12.41 -3.75 -5.10
CA ASN A 125 11.26 -4.48 -5.58
C ASN A 125 11.08 -4.32 -7.09
N LYS A 126 10.87 -5.44 -7.79
CA LYS A 126 10.68 -5.53 -9.25
C LYS A 126 9.33 -6.12 -9.64
N SER A 127 8.42 -6.24 -8.69
CA SER A 127 7.14 -6.93 -8.87
C SER A 127 5.94 -6.00 -8.70
N LEU A 128 5.99 -5.07 -7.77
CA LEU A 128 4.89 -4.19 -7.42
C LEU A 128 4.64 -3.17 -8.54
N GLU A 129 3.39 -3.12 -8.97
CA GLU A 129 2.87 -2.22 -10.01
C GLU A 129 1.96 -1.16 -9.38
N ASP A 130 1.20 -1.49 -8.32
CA ASP A 130 0.24 -0.57 -7.70
C ASP A 130 0.48 -0.41 -6.20
N LEU A 131 0.56 0.84 -5.74
CA LEU A 131 0.70 1.19 -4.34
C LEU A 131 -0.33 2.24 -3.94
N TYR A 132 -1.25 1.85 -3.05
CA TYR A 132 -2.28 2.75 -2.53
C TYR A 132 -2.10 2.92 -1.02
N LEU A 133 -1.74 4.13 -0.59
CA LEU A 133 -1.65 4.52 0.81
C LEU A 133 -2.80 5.48 1.12
N CYS A 134 -4.01 4.95 1.34
CA CYS A 134 -5.22 5.76 1.43
C CYS A 134 -5.62 6.04 2.88
N ASN A 135 -5.76 7.31 3.28
CA ASN A 135 -6.15 7.67 4.65
C ASN A 135 -5.23 6.99 5.70
N CYS A 136 -3.92 7.13 5.51
CA CYS A 136 -2.87 6.54 6.33
C CYS A 136 -2.21 7.54 7.28
N SER A 137 -2.72 8.77 7.34
CA SER A 137 -2.16 9.89 8.11
C SER A 137 -0.68 10.15 7.83
N ILE A 138 -0.24 9.92 6.59
CA ILE A 138 1.12 10.26 6.13
C ILE A 138 1.21 11.76 5.82
N ASP A 139 2.39 12.34 6.05
CA ASP A 139 2.68 13.76 5.82
C ASP A 139 3.58 13.98 4.59
N ASP A 140 3.94 15.24 4.35
CA ASP A 140 4.84 15.66 3.28
C ASP A 140 6.19 14.93 3.30
N LYS A 141 6.74 14.68 4.50
CA LYS A 141 8.03 14.00 4.63
C LYS A 141 7.90 12.55 4.18
N ALA A 142 6.89 11.83 4.66
CA ALA A 142 6.64 10.45 4.26
C ALA A 142 6.42 10.31 2.74
N VAL A 143 5.65 11.23 2.14
CA VAL A 143 5.43 11.25 0.68
C VAL A 143 6.73 11.53 -0.07
N THR A 144 7.54 12.49 0.40
CA THR A 144 8.84 12.80 -0.21
C THR A 144 9.78 11.60 -0.20
N ASP A 145 9.83 10.86 0.92
CA ASP A 145 10.64 9.64 1.05
C ASP A 145 10.21 8.59 0.02
N VAL A 146 8.89 8.38 -0.14
CA VAL A 146 8.34 7.44 -1.14
C VAL A 146 8.67 7.90 -2.56
N ILE A 147 8.41 9.16 -2.90
CA ILE A 147 8.71 9.70 -4.25
C ILE A 147 10.19 9.53 -4.59
N THR A 148 11.08 9.82 -3.65
CA THR A 148 12.54 9.73 -3.86
C THR A 148 12.96 8.33 -4.30
N VAL A 149 12.40 7.30 -3.68
CA VAL A 149 12.65 5.91 -4.08
C VAL A 149 12.01 5.60 -5.44
N LEU A 150 10.80 6.10 -5.69
CA LEU A 150 10.07 5.84 -6.93
C LEU A 150 10.68 6.51 -8.17
N LEU A 151 11.50 7.56 -8.00
CA LEU A 151 12.30 8.12 -9.10
C LEU A 151 13.33 7.13 -9.65
N GLN A 152 13.73 6.12 -8.87
CA GLN A 152 14.64 5.04 -9.28
C GLN A 152 13.91 3.71 -9.51
N ASN A 153 12.70 3.56 -9.00
CA ASN A 153 11.85 2.40 -9.26
C ASN A 153 11.30 2.46 -10.69
N ASN A 154 11.24 1.29 -11.33
CA ASN A 154 10.87 1.15 -12.73
C ASN A 154 9.76 0.13 -12.97
N THR A 155 8.96 -0.16 -11.94
CA THR A 155 7.84 -1.12 -12.03
C THR A 155 6.50 -0.51 -11.61
N LEU A 156 6.51 0.48 -10.70
CA LEU A 156 5.28 1.08 -10.21
C LEU A 156 4.58 1.93 -11.30
N LYS A 157 3.32 1.58 -11.58
CA LYS A 157 2.43 2.21 -12.55
C LYS A 157 1.33 3.04 -11.89
N GLU A 158 0.85 2.62 -10.72
CA GLU A 158 -0.19 3.35 -9.99
C GLU A 158 0.24 3.72 -8.57
N LEU A 159 0.06 4.98 -8.21
CA LEU A 159 0.35 5.52 -6.89
C LEU A 159 -0.82 6.35 -6.38
N SER A 160 -1.27 6.07 -5.15
CA SER A 160 -2.31 6.87 -4.49
C SER A 160 -1.90 7.28 -3.10
N PHE A 161 -2.06 8.57 -2.82
CA PHE A 161 -1.99 9.17 -1.49
C PHE A 161 -3.37 9.71 -1.06
N GLN A 162 -4.43 9.15 -1.62
CA GLN A 162 -5.81 9.58 -1.37
C GLN A 162 -6.10 9.76 0.12
N LYS A 163 -6.83 10.83 0.47
CA LYS A 163 -7.32 11.11 1.84
C LYS A 163 -6.21 11.28 2.90
N ASN A 164 -4.99 11.62 2.50
CA ASN A 164 -3.95 12.03 3.45
C ASN A 164 -3.90 13.56 3.54
N THR A 165 -4.69 14.12 4.46
CA THR A 165 -4.85 15.57 4.61
C THR A 165 -3.61 16.29 5.16
N LEU A 166 -2.58 15.56 5.60
CA LEU A 166 -1.30 16.13 6.04
C LEU A 166 -0.31 16.31 4.87
N VAL A 167 -0.67 15.85 3.68
CA VAL A 167 0.09 16.08 2.44
C VAL A 167 -0.35 17.43 1.86
N THR A 168 0.58 18.35 1.74
CA THR A 168 0.38 19.76 1.36
C THR A 168 1.12 20.11 0.07
N SER A 169 1.07 21.38 -0.33
CA SER A 169 1.78 21.86 -1.52
C SER A 169 3.31 21.76 -1.44
N ALA A 170 3.88 21.47 -0.26
CA ALA A 170 5.33 21.31 -0.09
C ALA A 170 5.92 20.21 -1.00
N ILE A 171 5.13 19.19 -1.35
CA ILE A 171 5.57 18.08 -2.21
C ILE A 171 5.25 18.27 -3.69
N SER A 172 4.64 19.41 -4.10
CA SER A 172 4.21 19.64 -5.49
C SER A 172 5.37 19.58 -6.49
N GLN A 173 6.55 20.05 -6.08
CA GLN A 173 7.77 19.96 -6.90
C GLN A 173 8.23 18.51 -7.05
N ASN A 174 8.26 17.74 -5.96
CA ASN A 174 8.60 16.31 -6.00
C ASN A 174 7.62 15.51 -6.87
N LEU A 175 6.31 15.81 -6.79
CA LEU A 175 5.31 15.19 -7.66
C LEU A 175 5.51 15.57 -9.12
N SER A 176 5.84 16.83 -9.41
CA SER A 176 6.10 17.28 -10.78
C SER A 176 7.31 16.57 -11.41
N GLU A 177 8.31 16.22 -10.59
CA GLU A 177 9.44 15.39 -11.02
C GLU A 177 9.04 13.94 -11.21
N LEU A 178 8.25 13.37 -10.28
CA LEU A 178 7.72 12.01 -10.41
C LEU A 178 6.85 11.85 -11.66
N ILE A 179 6.02 12.84 -11.99
CA ILE A 179 5.15 12.80 -13.17
C ILE A 179 5.96 12.78 -14.46
N LYS A 180 7.18 13.33 -14.48
CA LYS A 180 8.06 13.23 -15.65
C LYS A 180 8.64 11.82 -15.83
N ASN A 181 8.53 10.95 -14.82
CA ASN A 181 8.82 9.52 -14.98
C ASN A 181 7.76 8.90 -15.90
N LEU A 182 8.20 8.34 -17.03
CA LEU A 182 7.31 7.79 -18.07
C LEU A 182 6.71 6.43 -17.74
N ILE A 183 7.06 5.85 -16.58
CA ILE A 183 6.58 4.53 -16.13
C ILE A 183 5.29 4.65 -15.33
N LEU A 184 5.20 5.68 -14.47
CA LEU A 184 4.00 5.90 -13.67
C LEU A 184 2.88 6.41 -14.60
N GLU A 185 1.73 5.74 -14.54
CA GLU A 185 0.58 5.97 -15.40
C GLU A 185 -0.60 6.60 -14.64
N VAL A 186 -0.71 6.36 -13.34
CA VAL A 186 -1.78 6.89 -12.49
C VAL A 186 -1.21 7.48 -11.21
N LEU A 187 -1.59 8.72 -10.93
CA LEU A 187 -1.35 9.39 -9.66
C LEU A 187 -2.68 9.89 -9.08
N ASP A 188 -2.99 9.49 -7.85
CA ASP A 188 -4.20 9.89 -7.14
C ASP A 188 -3.87 10.67 -5.86
N LEU A 189 -4.30 11.93 -5.85
CA LEU A 189 -4.08 12.90 -4.77
C LEU A 189 -5.41 13.37 -4.17
N ALA A 190 -6.53 12.73 -4.49
CA ALA A 190 -7.85 13.16 -4.04
C ALA A 190 -7.94 13.19 -2.50
N GLY A 191 -8.37 14.31 -1.93
CA GLY A 191 -8.48 14.48 -0.48
C GLY A 191 -7.13 14.68 0.23
N THR A 192 -6.11 15.16 -0.48
CA THR A 192 -4.91 15.78 0.12
C THR A 192 -5.17 17.28 0.35
N SER A 193 -4.25 17.97 1.02
CA SER A 193 -4.30 19.41 1.28
C SER A 193 -3.38 20.21 0.35
N ILE A 194 -3.21 19.75 -0.89
CA ILE A 194 -2.46 20.48 -1.92
C ILE A 194 -3.31 21.68 -2.35
N SER A 195 -2.75 22.88 -2.22
CA SER A 195 -3.40 24.14 -2.61
C SER A 195 -3.57 24.23 -4.13
N SER A 196 -4.42 25.15 -4.58
CA SER A 196 -4.61 25.47 -5.99
C SER A 196 -3.28 25.74 -6.72
N ASP A 197 -2.37 26.51 -6.12
CA ASP A 197 -1.03 26.77 -6.70
C ASP A 197 -0.20 25.49 -6.86
N GLY A 198 -0.28 24.57 -5.88
CA GLY A 198 0.39 23.27 -5.96
C GLY A 198 -0.19 22.40 -7.08
N ILE A 199 -1.52 22.40 -7.22
CA ILE A 199 -2.20 21.70 -8.31
C ILE A 199 -1.79 22.28 -9.66
N LEU A 200 -1.78 23.60 -9.82
CA LEU A 200 -1.35 24.24 -11.07
C LEU A 200 0.09 23.86 -11.45
N LEU A 201 1.01 23.74 -10.47
CA LEU A 201 2.37 23.24 -10.72
C LEU A 201 2.36 21.79 -11.23
N ILE A 202 1.53 20.94 -10.64
CA ILE A 202 1.35 19.54 -11.07
C ILE A 202 0.78 19.48 -12.50
N LEU A 203 -0.22 20.31 -12.84
CA LEU A 203 -0.81 20.35 -14.18
C LEU A 203 0.22 20.72 -15.26
N GLN A 204 1.17 21.61 -14.96
CA GLN A 204 2.27 21.94 -15.89
C GLN A 204 3.11 20.71 -16.24
N SER A 205 3.34 19.80 -15.29
CA SER A 205 4.12 18.58 -15.54
C SER A 205 3.39 17.58 -16.45
N LEU A 206 2.04 17.60 -16.46
CA LEU A 206 1.22 16.79 -17.38
C LEU A 206 1.30 17.27 -18.82
N LEU A 207 1.77 18.48 -19.10
CA LEU A 207 2.04 18.91 -20.48
C LEU A 207 3.25 18.18 -21.09
N VAL A 208 4.16 17.71 -20.23
CA VAL A 208 5.37 16.97 -20.65
C VAL A 208 5.10 15.47 -20.71
N ASN A 209 4.49 14.90 -19.66
CA ASN A 209 4.08 13.50 -19.67
C ASN A 209 2.69 13.36 -20.28
N THR A 210 2.58 12.72 -21.44
CA THR A 210 1.33 12.58 -22.21
C THR A 210 0.50 11.35 -21.85
N LYS A 211 0.97 10.48 -20.96
CA LYS A 211 0.30 9.23 -20.56
C LYS A 211 -0.31 9.29 -19.17
N MET A 212 0.32 10.05 -18.27
CA MET A 212 -0.09 10.15 -16.87
C MET A 212 -1.53 10.59 -16.73
N LYS A 213 -2.28 9.88 -15.88
CA LYS A 213 -3.61 10.21 -15.40
C LYS A 213 -3.51 10.73 -13.97
N LEU A 214 -4.11 11.88 -13.72
CA LEU A 214 -4.16 12.53 -12.42
C LEU A 214 -5.59 12.47 -11.89
N TYR A 215 -5.75 11.97 -10.67
CA TYR A 215 -7.01 12.00 -9.95
C TYR A 215 -6.94 13.00 -8.81
N LEU A 216 -7.93 13.89 -8.75
CA LEU A 216 -8.06 14.95 -7.76
C LEU A 216 -9.44 14.91 -7.11
N HIS A 217 -9.61 15.67 -6.04
CA HIS A 217 -10.92 15.81 -5.41
C HIS A 217 -11.84 16.66 -6.29
N ILE A 218 -13.16 16.47 -6.18
CA ILE A 218 -14.13 17.27 -6.94
C ILE A 218 -14.01 18.78 -6.70
N ASP A 219 -13.54 19.18 -5.52
CA ASP A 219 -13.33 20.59 -5.15
C ASP A 219 -12.20 21.25 -5.94
N ASP A 220 -11.27 20.47 -6.49
CA ASP A 220 -10.14 20.97 -7.29
C ASP A 220 -10.51 21.21 -8.76
N LYS A 221 -11.75 20.87 -9.15
CA LYS A 221 -12.19 20.91 -10.55
C LYS A 221 -12.13 22.30 -11.14
N ASP A 222 -12.61 23.31 -10.42
CA ASP A 222 -12.67 24.68 -10.94
C ASP A 222 -11.26 25.21 -11.24
N VAL A 223 -10.32 25.04 -10.30
CA VAL A 223 -8.89 25.37 -10.44
C VAL A 223 -8.31 24.73 -11.70
N CYS A 224 -8.61 23.44 -11.94
CA CYS A 224 -8.11 22.73 -13.11
C CYS A 224 -8.73 23.24 -14.41
N THR A 225 -10.04 23.49 -14.44
CA THR A 225 -10.73 23.94 -15.65
C THR A 225 -10.40 25.37 -16.05
N GLU A 226 -9.98 26.20 -15.10
CA GLU A 226 -9.50 27.57 -15.34
C GLU A 226 -8.04 27.63 -15.80
N TYR A 227 -7.29 26.53 -15.70
CA TYR A 227 -5.92 26.44 -16.19
C TYR A 227 -5.86 26.65 -17.72
N CYS A 228 -5.00 27.56 -18.19
CA CYS A 228 -4.96 28.00 -19.59
C CYS A 228 -4.80 26.85 -20.61
N ASP A 229 -4.04 25.81 -20.23
CA ASP A 229 -3.75 24.66 -21.08
C ASP A 229 -4.60 23.42 -20.72
N TYR A 230 -5.67 23.58 -19.94
CA TYR A 230 -6.51 22.47 -19.49
C TYR A 230 -7.02 21.61 -20.65
N ASN A 231 -7.36 22.21 -21.80
CA ASN A 231 -7.84 21.48 -22.97
C ASN A 231 -6.86 20.43 -23.51
N ILE A 232 -5.56 20.58 -23.24
CA ILE A 232 -4.50 19.64 -23.64
C ILE A 232 -4.43 18.43 -22.71
N ILE A 233 -4.89 18.57 -21.46
CA ILE A 233 -4.74 17.55 -20.40
C ILE A 233 -6.08 17.02 -19.87
N LYS A 234 -7.22 17.58 -20.31
CA LYS A 234 -8.56 17.31 -19.75
C LYS A 234 -9.01 15.85 -19.78
N ASP A 235 -8.50 15.05 -20.72
CA ASP A 235 -8.77 13.62 -20.87
C ASP A 235 -7.96 12.76 -19.89
N ARG A 236 -7.06 13.40 -19.13
CA ARG A 236 -6.15 12.77 -18.17
C ARG A 236 -6.28 13.33 -16.76
N VAL A 237 -7.13 14.33 -16.53
CA VAL A 237 -7.43 14.86 -15.20
C VAL A 237 -8.85 14.46 -14.81
N PHE A 238 -8.96 13.66 -13.75
CA PHE A 238 -10.21 13.07 -13.28
C PHE A 238 -10.56 13.56 -11.87
N PHE A 239 -11.86 13.62 -11.56
CA PHE A 239 -12.39 14.11 -10.30
C PHE A 239 -13.45 13.15 -9.77
N TYR A 240 -13.45 12.87 -8.46
CA TYR A 240 -14.46 12.04 -7.81
C TYR A 240 -14.59 12.30 -6.30
#